data_AF-A0AAV1IHB4-F1
#
_entry.id   AF-A0AAV1IHB4-F1
#
_cell.length_a   1.000
_cell.length_b   1.000
_cell.length_c   1.000
_cell.angle_alpha   90.00
_cell.angle_beta   90.00
_cell.angle_gamma   90.00
#
_symmetry.space_group_name_H-M   'P 1'
#
loop_
_entity.id
_entity.type
_entity.pdbx_description
1 polymer ?
#
loop_
_entity_poly.entity_id
_entity_poly.type
_entity_poly.pdbx_seq_one_letter_code
_entity_poly.pdbx_strand_id
1 'polypeptide(L)'
;MSNKEKTVKRWLPVVRLPHPDGTFPGERGLMLREPSGSTSQPSMVSIRDSSAGGSSSQPQSLDDSSGGKLLTSSLNVLAKPFVGPGKDQPDSESLGLKSPRLLPVMPGPCPSQDPVGPAGSRPMLVRGGDELTMLIQRTPSSLLEPLTFFVSWQGVPTLAYRGFPPAITQLKTVLERMHPTLPKENPGSRWPKTSLGALRDRKRLTPHQLDLLLRICREEGALMQAGGLQPLEVNRAALCIFECRSLERLMSWAEVPFAPSVDSSEPEPEELGRVEKILAEADEEEYWFAASKDGNRVSHYREEHVGVSLVFGLPLVDGDNNAGRLWSFIHRFRMRVDLELPGMYNWFADCSLHVTLRAIMG
;
A
#
# COMPACT_ATOMS: atom_id res chain seq x y z
N MET A 1 -40.48 42.37 7.28
CA MET A 1 -39.64 42.65 6.10
C MET A 1 -38.19 42.55 6.54
N SER A 2 -37.52 41.44 6.25
CA SER A 2 -36.10 41.25 6.58
C SER A 2 -35.44 40.61 5.37
N ASN A 3 -34.53 41.38 4.76
CA ASN A 3 -33.87 41.08 3.49
C ASN A 3 -32.72 40.11 3.77
N LYS A 4 -32.81 38.88 3.25
CA LYS A 4 -31.69 37.93 3.24
C LYS A 4 -30.86 38.20 1.98
N GLU A 5 -29.73 38.87 2.15
CA GLU A 5 -28.70 38.96 1.12
C GLU A 5 -28.16 37.57 0.80
N LYS A 6 -28.32 37.17 -0.46
CA LYS A 6 -27.70 35.96 -1.03
C LYS A 6 -26.30 36.34 -1.50
N THR A 7 -25.28 35.85 -0.81
CA THR A 7 -23.89 35.93 -1.28
C THR A 7 -23.71 35.04 -2.52
N VAL A 8 -23.55 35.67 -3.67
CA VAL A 8 -23.20 35.01 -4.93
C VAL A 8 -21.72 34.60 -4.85
N LYS A 9 -21.43 33.31 -4.71
CA LYS A 9 -20.07 32.78 -4.88
C LYS A 9 -19.70 32.86 -6.37
N ARG A 10 -18.82 33.80 -6.70
CA ARG A 10 -18.16 33.89 -8.01
C ARG A 10 -17.18 32.72 -8.12
N TRP A 11 -17.43 31.80 -9.04
CA TRP A 11 -16.49 30.76 -9.42
C TRP A 11 -15.40 31.37 -10.31
N LEU A 12 -14.14 31.09 -9.99
CA LEU A 12 -13.03 31.34 -10.92
C LEU A 12 -13.16 30.38 -12.11
N PRO A 13 -12.77 30.79 -13.33
CA PRO A 13 -12.88 29.93 -14.50
C PRO A 13 -11.99 28.69 -14.33
N VAL A 14 -12.62 27.52 -14.40
CA VAL A 14 -11.92 26.23 -14.54
C VAL A 14 -11.28 26.23 -15.92
N VAL A 15 -9.96 26.39 -15.96
CA VAL A 15 -9.17 26.17 -17.19
C VAL A 15 -9.14 24.66 -17.41
N ARG A 16 -9.93 24.18 -18.37
CA ARG A 16 -9.83 22.79 -18.84
C ARG A 16 -8.49 22.62 -19.56
N LEU A 17 -7.66 21.73 -19.05
CA LEU A 17 -6.44 21.29 -19.73
C LEU A 17 -6.81 20.40 -20.94
N PRO A 18 -6.03 20.45 -22.03
CA PRO A 18 -6.24 19.60 -23.20
C PRO A 18 -5.97 18.12 -22.91
N HIS A 19 -6.62 17.25 -23.69
CA HIS A 19 -6.47 15.79 -23.65
C HIS A 19 -5.02 15.38 -24.04
N PRO A 20 -4.42 14.33 -23.44
CA PRO A 20 -3.00 13.97 -23.56
C PRO A 20 -2.48 13.64 -24.97
N ASP A 21 -3.36 13.50 -25.94
CA ASP A 21 -3.07 13.05 -27.31
C ASP A 21 -3.11 14.19 -28.34
N GLY A 22 -3.24 15.45 -27.89
CA GLY A 22 -2.93 16.64 -28.71
C GLY A 22 -3.78 16.83 -29.97
N THR A 23 -4.88 16.09 -30.14
CA THR A 23 -5.69 16.10 -31.37
C THR A 23 -6.97 16.91 -31.20
N PHE A 24 -7.13 17.93 -32.06
CA PHE A 24 -8.42 18.58 -32.30
C PHE A 24 -9.25 17.73 -33.28
N PRO A 25 -10.60 17.71 -33.17
CA PRO A 25 -11.42 16.90 -34.04
C PRO A 25 -11.48 17.52 -35.43
N GLY A 26 -10.72 16.94 -36.36
CA GLY A 26 -10.88 17.18 -37.78
C GLY A 26 -9.57 17.28 -38.53
N GLU A 27 -9.00 16.13 -38.90
CA GLU A 27 -8.45 15.91 -40.25
C GLU A 27 -7.99 14.46 -40.39
N ARG A 28 -8.47 13.79 -41.45
CA ARG A 28 -8.03 12.45 -41.86
C ARG A 28 -6.77 12.58 -42.71
N GLY A 29 -5.78 11.74 -42.48
CA GLY A 29 -4.64 11.60 -43.38
C GLY A 29 -3.89 10.29 -43.18
N LEU A 30 -4.11 9.34 -44.10
CA LEU A 30 -3.29 8.15 -44.31
C LEU A 30 -1.81 8.51 -44.50
N MET A 31 -0.89 7.69 -44.00
CA MET A 31 0.26 7.17 -44.76
C MET A 31 0.96 6.02 -44.02
N LEU A 32 1.14 4.93 -44.77
CA LEU A 32 1.93 3.74 -44.48
C LEU A 32 3.43 4.05 -44.64
N ARG A 33 4.29 3.48 -43.78
CA ARG A 33 5.60 2.93 -44.19
C ARG A 33 6.29 2.11 -43.09
N GLU A 34 6.70 0.92 -43.48
CA GLU A 34 7.77 0.05 -42.95
C GLU A 34 8.61 -0.38 -44.17
N PRO A 35 9.73 -1.15 -44.08
CA PRO A 35 10.71 -1.37 -43.00
C PRO A 35 12.18 -1.37 -43.50
N SER A 36 13.16 -1.48 -42.59
CA SER A 36 14.51 -2.08 -42.80
C SER A 36 15.30 -1.92 -41.48
N GLY A 37 16.11 -2.82 -40.94
CA GLY A 37 16.76 -4.06 -41.39
C GLY A 37 18.11 -4.21 -40.67
N SER A 38 18.54 -5.45 -40.46
CA SER A 38 19.90 -5.98 -40.18
C SER A 38 20.55 -5.94 -38.77
N THR A 39 20.55 -7.14 -38.14
CA THR A 39 21.70 -8.03 -37.82
C THR A 39 23.02 -7.46 -37.28
N SER A 40 23.46 -7.93 -36.10
CA SER A 40 24.74 -8.68 -35.88
C SER A 40 24.94 -9.09 -34.41
N GLN A 41 25.42 -10.32 -34.19
CA GLN A 41 25.76 -10.96 -32.91
C GLN A 41 27.25 -10.71 -32.49
N PRO A 42 27.92 -11.53 -31.63
CA PRO A 42 28.18 -11.22 -30.23
C PRO A 42 29.70 -11.20 -29.91
N SER A 43 30.07 -10.84 -28.68
CA SER A 43 31.44 -11.03 -28.19
C SER A 43 31.47 -11.64 -26.79
N MET A 44 31.99 -12.87 -26.73
CA MET A 44 32.53 -13.56 -25.55
C MET A 44 33.71 -12.78 -24.97
N VAL A 45 33.80 -12.69 -23.63
CA VAL A 45 35.09 -12.66 -22.92
C VAL A 45 35.00 -13.52 -21.66
N SER A 46 36.15 -14.15 -21.41
CA SER A 46 36.44 -15.32 -20.60
C SER A 46 36.56 -15.08 -19.08
N ILE A 47 36.16 -16.12 -18.35
CA ILE A 47 36.71 -16.73 -17.13
C ILE A 47 37.98 -16.07 -16.54
N ARG A 48 37.93 -15.77 -15.23
CA ARG A 48 39.06 -15.97 -14.31
C ARG A 48 38.58 -16.53 -12.96
N ASP A 49 39.07 -17.73 -12.67
CA ASP A 49 39.24 -18.28 -11.33
C ASP A 49 40.18 -17.41 -10.50
N SER A 50 39.92 -17.33 -9.19
CA SER A 50 40.96 -17.24 -8.17
C SER A 50 40.44 -17.81 -6.86
N SER A 51 41.23 -18.74 -6.36
CA SER A 51 41.02 -19.63 -5.23
C SER A 51 41.66 -19.08 -3.94
N ALA A 52 41.29 -19.76 -2.85
CA ALA A 52 42.06 -20.02 -1.64
C ALA A 52 42.04 -19.01 -0.48
N GLY A 53 41.68 -19.54 0.70
CA GLY A 53 42.62 -19.48 1.85
C GLY A 53 42.04 -19.19 3.23
N GLY A 54 42.07 -20.21 4.11
CA GLY A 54 42.38 -20.09 5.56
C GLY A 54 41.20 -19.78 6.49
N SER A 55 40.64 -20.73 7.25
CA SER A 55 41.16 -21.46 8.44
C SER A 55 41.06 -20.70 9.77
N SER A 56 40.34 -21.32 10.73
CA SER A 56 40.75 -21.54 12.14
C SER A 56 41.10 -20.29 12.97
N SER A 57 40.44 -19.95 14.08
CA SER A 57 40.43 -20.74 15.32
C SER A 57 39.62 -20.01 16.41
N GLN A 58 38.81 -20.77 17.15
CA GLN A 58 38.46 -20.56 18.56
C GLN A 58 39.69 -20.92 19.43
N PRO A 59 39.85 -20.46 20.71
CA PRO A 59 38.98 -20.96 21.79
C PRO A 59 38.82 -20.09 23.08
N GLN A 60 37.91 -20.58 23.95
CA GLN A 60 37.93 -20.57 25.44
C GLN A 60 37.85 -19.23 26.20
N SER A 61 37.41 -19.13 27.46
CA SER A 61 36.43 -19.77 28.37
C SER A 61 36.62 -19.08 29.74
N LEU A 62 35.69 -19.32 30.70
CA LEU A 62 35.72 -19.04 32.16
C LEU A 62 35.05 -17.71 32.58
N ASP A 63 33.85 -17.78 33.17
CA ASP A 63 33.51 -17.91 34.61
C ASP A 63 33.31 -16.49 35.21
N ASP A 64 32.37 -16.14 36.09
CA ASP A 64 31.63 -16.91 37.10
C ASP A 64 30.40 -16.10 37.58
N SER A 65 29.36 -16.82 38.04
CA SER A 65 28.42 -16.53 39.14
C SER A 65 27.82 -15.13 39.38
N SER A 66 26.48 -15.01 39.32
CA SER A 66 25.58 -15.05 40.51
C SER A 66 24.22 -14.35 40.33
N GLY A 67 23.14 -15.09 40.63
CA GLY A 67 21.99 -14.64 41.43
C GLY A 67 21.01 -13.59 40.88
N GLY A 68 19.93 -14.03 40.25
CA GLY A 68 18.76 -13.16 40.00
C GLY A 68 17.51 -13.94 39.61
N LYS A 69 16.64 -14.24 40.58
CA LYS A 69 15.30 -14.82 40.37
C LYS A 69 14.43 -13.83 39.58
N LEU A 70 13.95 -14.20 38.39
CA LEU A 70 12.81 -13.56 37.75
C LEU A 70 11.92 -14.62 37.08
N LEU A 71 10.65 -14.58 37.48
CA LEU A 71 9.54 -15.38 36.98
C LEU A 71 9.34 -15.08 35.49
N THR A 72 9.49 -16.08 34.63
CA THR A 72 9.02 -16.04 33.24
C THR A 72 8.03 -17.16 33.03
N SER A 73 6.80 -16.76 32.70
CA SER A 73 5.66 -17.62 32.41
C SER A 73 5.77 -18.07 30.95
N SER A 74 6.37 -19.23 30.72
CA SER A 74 6.38 -19.87 29.39
C SER A 74 5.06 -20.61 29.15
N LEU A 75 4.21 -20.07 28.28
CA LEU A 75 3.13 -20.80 27.63
C LEU A 75 3.73 -21.62 26.47
N ASN A 76 4.12 -22.86 26.78
CA ASN A 76 4.34 -23.90 25.77
C ASN A 76 2.97 -24.46 25.35
N VAL A 77 2.47 -24.07 24.18
CA VAL A 77 1.35 -24.79 23.54
C VAL A 77 1.91 -26.02 22.84
N LEU A 78 1.64 -27.16 23.47
CA LEU A 78 1.96 -28.51 23.04
C LEU A 78 1.15 -28.86 21.78
N ALA A 79 1.79 -28.88 20.61
CA ALA A 79 1.23 -29.55 19.43
C ALA A 79 1.39 -31.07 19.60
N LYS A 80 0.30 -31.77 19.91
CA LYS A 80 0.26 -33.24 19.88
C LYS A 80 0.06 -33.72 18.44
N PRO A 81 0.81 -34.73 17.97
CA PRO A 81 0.54 -35.36 16.69
C PRO A 81 -0.66 -36.30 16.81
N PHE A 82 -1.63 -36.14 15.91
CA PHE A 82 -2.75 -37.05 15.75
C PHE A 82 -2.28 -38.25 14.91
N VAL A 83 -2.19 -39.43 15.55
CA VAL A 83 -1.96 -40.71 14.88
C VAL A 83 -3.32 -41.37 14.70
N GLY A 84 -3.78 -41.44 13.44
CA GLY A 84 -4.95 -42.22 13.02
C GLY A 84 -4.52 -43.41 12.16
N PRO A 85 -5.23 -44.55 12.22
CA PRO A 85 -4.76 -45.81 11.67
C PRO A 85 -5.00 -45.90 10.15
N GLY A 86 -4.04 -46.48 9.45
CA GLY A 86 -4.16 -46.78 8.02
C GLY A 86 -4.99 -48.02 7.74
N LYS A 87 -5.62 -48.03 6.55
CA LYS A 87 -5.41 -49.01 5.47
C LYS A 87 -6.41 -48.74 4.34
N ASP A 88 -6.06 -49.31 3.18
CA ASP A 88 -6.86 -49.49 1.96
C ASP A 88 -6.71 -48.39 0.89
N GLN A 89 -5.80 -48.69 -0.03
CA GLN A 89 -5.55 -48.01 -1.28
C GLN A 89 -6.01 -48.94 -2.42
N PRO A 90 -6.92 -48.51 -3.30
CA PRO A 90 -7.02 -49.08 -4.62
C PRO A 90 -6.47 -48.10 -5.67
N ASP A 91 -5.74 -48.69 -6.61
CA ASP A 91 -5.21 -48.06 -7.81
C ASP A 91 -6.29 -47.29 -8.57
N SER A 92 -5.99 -46.04 -8.96
CA SER A 92 -6.79 -45.33 -9.97
C SER A 92 -5.92 -44.41 -10.81
N GLU A 93 -6.32 -44.37 -12.08
CA GLU A 93 -5.55 -43.99 -13.25
C GLU A 93 -5.23 -42.50 -13.32
N SER A 94 -4.03 -42.22 -13.83
CA SER A 94 -3.54 -40.87 -14.14
C SER A 94 -4.29 -40.28 -15.34
N LEU A 95 -5.31 -39.46 -15.11
CA LEU A 95 -5.81 -38.52 -16.10
C LEU A 95 -5.07 -37.19 -15.98
N GLY A 96 -4.12 -36.98 -16.90
CA GLY A 96 -3.36 -35.74 -17.02
C GLY A 96 -4.21 -34.56 -17.48
N LEU A 97 -4.73 -33.79 -16.52
CA LEU A 97 -5.28 -32.46 -16.78
C LEU A 97 -4.15 -31.42 -16.69
N LYS A 98 -3.69 -30.99 -17.87
CA LYS A 98 -2.78 -29.85 -18.02
C LYS A 98 -3.50 -28.58 -17.52
N SER A 99 -3.02 -28.02 -16.41
CA SER A 99 -3.44 -26.69 -15.96
C SER A 99 -3.10 -25.65 -17.03
N PRO A 100 -4.04 -24.77 -17.42
CA PRO A 100 -3.76 -23.72 -18.38
C PRO A 100 -2.79 -22.70 -17.76
N ARG A 101 -1.63 -22.50 -18.38
CA ARG A 101 -0.75 -21.36 -18.11
C ARG A 101 -1.50 -20.08 -18.52
N LEU A 102 -2.14 -19.41 -17.57
CA LEU A 102 -2.61 -18.05 -17.75
C LEU A 102 -1.39 -17.14 -17.80
N LEU A 103 -1.15 -16.53 -18.96
CA LEU A 103 -0.13 -15.48 -19.11
C LEU A 103 -0.56 -14.28 -18.24
N PRO A 104 0.35 -13.68 -17.45
CA PRO A 104 0.03 -12.49 -16.68
C PRO A 104 -0.38 -11.36 -17.63
N VAL A 105 -1.57 -10.80 -17.39
CA VAL A 105 -2.02 -9.56 -18.04
C VAL A 105 -1.15 -8.45 -17.46
N MET A 106 -0.21 -7.94 -18.27
CA MET A 106 0.58 -6.79 -17.91
C MET A 106 -0.35 -5.59 -17.70
N PRO A 107 -0.29 -4.89 -16.56
CA PRO A 107 -1.00 -3.62 -16.41
C PRO A 107 -0.52 -2.68 -17.51
N GLY A 108 -1.46 -2.05 -18.22
CA GLY A 108 -1.13 -1.00 -19.18
C GLY A 108 -0.32 0.10 -18.49
N PRO A 109 0.58 0.78 -19.22
CA PRO A 109 1.40 1.84 -18.64
C PRO A 109 0.47 2.85 -17.94
N CYS A 110 0.72 3.10 -16.65
CA CYS A 110 0.19 4.29 -16.01
C CYS A 110 0.58 5.48 -16.92
N PRO A 111 -0.32 6.45 -17.15
CA PRO A 111 0.06 7.65 -17.88
C PRO A 111 1.34 8.16 -17.21
N SER A 112 2.43 8.23 -17.99
CA SER A 112 3.68 8.75 -17.48
C SER A 112 3.33 10.12 -16.92
N GLN A 113 3.54 10.29 -15.61
CA GLN A 113 3.59 11.62 -15.03
C GLN A 113 4.93 12.22 -15.45
N ASP A 114 5.13 12.37 -16.76
CA ASP A 114 6.04 13.39 -17.24
C ASP A 114 5.41 14.71 -16.79
N PRO A 115 6.11 15.52 -16.00
CA PRO A 115 5.62 16.83 -15.65
C PRO A 115 5.63 17.66 -16.94
N VAL A 116 4.53 17.63 -17.71
CA VAL A 116 4.26 18.60 -18.77
C VAL A 116 3.81 19.91 -18.09
N GLY A 117 4.71 20.45 -17.28
CA GLY A 117 4.67 21.84 -16.86
C GLY A 117 5.31 22.69 -17.97
N PRO A 118 4.77 23.88 -18.28
CA PRO A 118 5.40 24.77 -19.24
C PRO A 118 6.83 25.08 -18.79
N ALA A 119 7.80 24.71 -19.64
CA ALA A 119 9.20 25.06 -19.47
C ALA A 119 9.32 26.59 -19.35
N GLY A 120 9.59 27.10 -18.15
CA GLY A 120 9.85 28.53 -17.96
C GLY A 120 9.53 29.12 -16.59
N SER A 121 8.82 28.41 -15.70
CA SER A 121 8.54 28.94 -14.36
C SER A 121 9.47 28.29 -13.35
N ARG A 122 10.60 28.96 -13.06
CA ARG A 122 11.39 28.67 -11.84
C ARG A 122 10.44 28.67 -10.64
N PRO A 123 10.44 27.64 -9.77
CA PRO A 123 9.63 27.67 -8.56
C PRO A 123 10.01 28.92 -7.77
N MET A 124 9.04 29.81 -7.55
CA MET A 124 9.22 30.89 -6.60
C MET A 124 9.54 30.25 -5.25
N LEU A 125 10.77 30.45 -4.77
CA LEU A 125 11.13 30.17 -3.39
C LEU A 125 10.25 31.08 -2.52
N VAL A 126 9.13 30.54 -2.04
CA VAL A 126 8.34 31.17 -0.99
C VAL A 126 9.23 31.19 0.26
N ARG A 127 9.84 32.34 0.54
CA ARG A 127 10.82 32.55 1.62
C ARG A 127 10.22 32.62 3.03
N GLY A 128 9.04 32.04 3.24
CA GLY A 128 8.52 31.67 4.55
C GLY A 128 8.16 30.20 4.46
N GLY A 129 9.02 29.32 4.99
CA GLY A 129 8.72 27.89 5.00
C GLY A 129 7.43 27.69 5.78
N ASP A 130 6.42 27.15 5.12
CA ASP A 130 5.16 26.75 5.75
C ASP A 130 5.49 25.90 6.99
N GLU A 131 4.86 26.20 8.11
CA GLU A 131 5.08 25.55 9.39
C GLU A 131 4.92 24.03 9.29
N LEU A 132 3.97 23.57 8.47
CA LEU A 132 3.78 22.16 8.12
C LEU A 132 4.99 21.57 7.41
N THR A 133 5.55 22.30 6.43
CA THR A 133 6.74 21.86 5.68
C THR A 133 7.94 21.73 6.62
N MET A 134 8.14 22.70 7.52
CA MET A 134 9.22 22.62 8.51
C MET A 134 9.05 21.45 9.48
N LEU A 135 7.82 21.16 9.88
CA LEU A 135 7.53 20.03 10.75
C LEU A 135 7.86 18.70 10.07
N ILE A 136 7.41 18.52 8.83
CA ILE A 136 7.71 17.33 8.00
C ILE A 136 9.23 17.17 7.83
N GLN A 137 9.95 18.24 7.46
CA GLN A 137 11.40 18.20 7.26
C GLN A 137 12.21 17.90 8.53
N ARG A 138 11.60 18.05 9.72
CA ARG A 138 12.22 17.71 11.01
C ARG A 138 11.86 16.30 11.48
N THR A 139 10.81 15.69 10.93
CA THR A 139 10.45 14.31 11.21
C THR A 139 11.50 13.39 10.60
N PRO A 140 12.11 12.46 11.35
CA PRO A 140 13.00 11.43 10.78
C PRO A 140 12.30 10.58 9.72
N SER A 141 13.04 10.14 8.70
CA SER A 141 12.62 8.98 7.90
C SER A 141 12.34 7.79 8.82
N SER A 142 11.44 6.89 8.45
CA SER A 142 11.10 5.74 9.29
C SER A 142 10.77 4.50 8.46
N LEU A 143 10.61 3.35 9.10
CA LEU A 143 10.36 2.07 8.44
C LEU A 143 8.94 1.57 8.69
N LEU A 144 8.16 1.40 7.64
CA LEU A 144 6.80 0.86 7.72
C LEU A 144 6.78 -0.60 7.25
N GLU A 145 6.58 -1.52 8.18
CA GLU A 145 6.62 -2.97 7.92
C GLU A 145 5.26 -3.49 7.40
N PRO A 146 5.17 -3.97 6.15
CA PRO A 146 3.96 -4.62 5.65
C PRO A 146 3.71 -5.91 6.43
N LEU A 147 2.48 -6.10 6.93
CA LEU A 147 2.14 -7.19 7.83
C LEU A 147 1.32 -8.27 7.11
N THR A 148 0.13 -7.93 6.61
CA THR A 148 -0.76 -8.89 5.96
C THR A 148 -1.77 -8.18 5.07
N PHE A 149 -2.40 -8.92 4.16
CA PHE A 149 -3.66 -8.48 3.58
C PHE A 149 -4.79 -8.63 4.59
N PHE A 150 -5.78 -7.75 4.52
CA PHE A 150 -6.91 -7.70 5.43
C PHE A 150 -8.16 -7.16 4.74
N VAL A 151 -9.34 -7.63 5.16
CA VAL A 151 -10.63 -7.11 4.71
C VAL A 151 -11.15 -6.15 5.77
N SER A 152 -11.01 -4.85 5.55
CA SER A 152 -11.60 -3.82 6.41
C SER A 152 -13.13 -3.87 6.35
N TRP A 153 -13.78 -3.24 7.33
CA TRP A 153 -15.23 -3.02 7.34
C TRP A 153 -15.76 -2.57 5.97
N GLN A 154 -16.99 -2.98 5.67
CA GLN A 154 -17.68 -2.77 4.39
C GLN A 154 -16.97 -3.42 3.19
N GLY A 155 -16.09 -4.38 3.47
CA GLY A 155 -15.50 -5.28 2.48
C GLY A 155 -14.37 -4.61 1.72
N VAL A 156 -13.60 -3.72 2.34
CA VAL A 156 -12.52 -2.98 1.67
C VAL A 156 -11.22 -3.78 1.79
N PRO A 157 -10.66 -4.33 0.70
CA PRO A 157 -9.37 -5.02 0.75
C PRO A 157 -8.25 -4.02 1.02
N THR A 158 -7.40 -4.35 1.98
CA THR A 158 -6.32 -3.49 2.46
C THR A 158 -5.02 -4.27 2.63
N LEU A 159 -3.90 -3.59 2.44
CA LEU A 159 -2.61 -4.01 2.99
C LEU A 159 -2.45 -3.35 4.35
N ALA A 160 -2.35 -4.17 5.40
CA ALA A 160 -2.10 -3.74 6.77
C ALA A 160 -0.58 -3.66 7.04
N TYR A 161 -0.19 -2.74 7.90
CA TYR A 161 1.19 -2.62 8.38
C TYR A 161 1.21 -2.80 9.90
N ARG A 162 2.38 -3.16 10.44
CA ARG A 162 2.54 -3.54 11.86
C ARG A 162 2.16 -2.43 12.85
N GLY A 163 2.28 -1.17 12.47
CA GLY A 163 1.98 0.00 13.30
C GLY A 163 2.67 1.24 12.74
N PHE A 164 2.24 2.43 13.16
CA PHE A 164 2.97 3.64 12.78
C PHE A 164 4.28 3.70 13.58
N PRO A 165 5.43 3.97 12.93
CA PRO A 165 6.68 4.20 13.65
C PRO A 165 6.59 5.42 14.58
N PRO A 166 7.41 5.49 15.64
CA PRO A 166 7.40 6.59 16.61
C PRO A 166 7.53 7.99 15.96
N ALA A 167 8.40 8.13 14.95
CA ALA A 167 8.52 9.38 14.19
C ALA A 167 7.18 9.86 13.58
N ILE A 168 6.37 8.94 13.06
CA ILE A 168 5.08 9.25 12.43
C ILE A 168 4.00 9.55 13.48
N THR A 169 3.94 8.78 14.58
CA THR A 169 2.99 9.06 15.67
C THR A 169 3.29 10.40 16.34
N GLN A 170 4.58 10.74 16.50
CA GLN A 170 5.00 12.06 16.99
C GLN A 170 4.60 13.17 16.02
N LEU A 171 4.82 13.01 14.71
CA LEU A 171 4.37 13.96 13.70
C LEU A 171 2.86 14.22 13.80
N LYS A 172 2.05 13.15 13.87
CA LYS A 172 0.58 13.25 14.03
C LYS A 172 0.22 14.01 15.31
N THR A 173 0.84 13.67 16.44
CA THR A 173 0.59 14.31 17.74
C THR A 173 0.93 15.81 17.72
N VAL A 174 2.05 16.18 17.11
CA VAL A 174 2.48 17.57 17.00
C VAL A 174 1.52 18.35 16.09
N LEU A 175 1.11 17.78 14.94
CA LEU A 175 0.10 18.39 14.06
C LEU A 175 -1.22 18.68 14.76
N GLU A 176 -1.73 17.72 15.53
CA GLU A 176 -2.99 17.88 16.27
C GLU A 176 -2.90 18.94 17.36
N ARG A 177 -1.75 19.03 18.03
CA ARG A 177 -1.50 20.07 19.04
C ARG A 177 -1.36 21.46 18.42
N MET A 178 -0.68 21.58 17.29
CA MET A 178 -0.45 22.86 16.61
C MET A 178 -1.69 23.38 15.90
N HIS A 179 -2.54 22.47 15.40
CA HIS A 179 -3.74 22.81 14.67
C HIS A 179 -4.97 22.13 15.31
N PRO A 180 -5.44 22.62 16.47
CA PRO A 180 -6.60 22.04 17.17
C PRO A 180 -7.91 22.17 16.38
N THR A 181 -7.92 22.96 15.29
CA THR A 181 -9.04 23.10 14.36
C THR A 181 -9.09 21.99 13.31
N LEU A 182 -8.08 21.12 13.23
CA LEU A 182 -8.11 19.97 12.32
C LEU A 182 -9.30 19.06 12.66
N PRO A 183 -9.93 18.44 11.65
CA PRO A 183 -11.00 17.48 11.90
C PRO A 183 -10.47 16.32 12.74
N LYS A 184 -11.33 15.79 13.62
CA LYS A 184 -11.00 14.60 14.42
C LYS A 184 -10.61 13.46 13.49
N GLU A 185 -9.53 12.77 13.84
CA GLU A 185 -9.06 11.67 13.02
C GLU A 185 -10.08 10.52 12.97
N ASN A 186 -10.43 10.12 11.75
CA ASN A 186 -11.32 9.00 11.47
C ASN A 186 -10.69 7.68 11.92
N PRO A 187 -11.47 6.73 12.48
CA PRO A 187 -10.93 5.45 12.95
C PRO A 187 -10.06 4.72 11.93
N GLY A 188 -10.41 4.81 10.63
CA GLY A 188 -9.69 4.14 9.56
C GLY A 188 -8.29 4.67 9.22
N SER A 189 -7.91 5.88 9.67
CA SER A 189 -6.56 6.43 9.46
C SER A 189 -5.69 6.43 10.73
N ARG A 190 -6.25 5.97 11.87
CA ARG A 190 -5.53 5.84 13.15
C ARG A 190 -4.55 4.68 13.21
N TRP A 191 -4.50 3.87 12.16
CA TRP A 191 -3.57 2.77 12.00
C TRP A 191 -3.11 2.74 10.54
N PRO A 192 -1.87 2.30 10.27
CA PRO A 192 -1.35 2.31 8.91
C PRO A 192 -2.00 1.22 8.08
N LYS A 193 -2.62 1.62 6.98
CA LYS A 193 -3.11 0.72 5.95
C LYS A 193 -3.15 1.39 4.59
N THR A 194 -3.12 0.56 3.56
CA THR A 194 -3.34 0.96 2.17
C THR A 194 -4.59 0.29 1.66
N SER A 195 -5.58 1.06 1.24
CA SER A 195 -6.78 0.49 0.61
C SER A 195 -6.44 0.14 -0.83
N LEU A 196 -6.67 -1.11 -1.23
CA LEU A 196 -6.24 -1.65 -2.53
C LEU A 196 -7.34 -1.52 -3.60
N GLY A 197 -8.59 -1.42 -3.16
CA GLY A 197 -9.78 -1.35 -3.98
C GLY A 197 -11.03 -1.30 -3.11
N ALA A 198 -12.19 -1.41 -3.74
CA ALA A 198 -13.47 -1.46 -3.07
C ALA A 198 -14.44 -2.42 -3.79
N LEU A 199 -15.45 -2.90 -3.06
CA LEU A 199 -16.56 -3.62 -3.68
C LEU A 199 -17.22 -2.74 -4.74
N ARG A 200 -17.61 -3.35 -5.87
CA ARG A 200 -18.42 -2.66 -6.87
C ARG A 200 -19.76 -2.25 -6.27
N ASP A 201 -20.36 -1.20 -6.83
CA ASP A 201 -21.67 -0.74 -6.39
C ASP A 201 -22.70 -1.87 -6.46
N ARG A 202 -23.60 -1.90 -5.47
CA ARG A 202 -24.66 -2.92 -5.32
C ARG A 202 -24.15 -4.36 -5.11
N LYS A 203 -22.84 -4.55 -4.88
CA LYS A 203 -22.30 -5.82 -4.39
C LYS A 203 -22.25 -5.83 -2.87
N ARG A 204 -22.47 -7.01 -2.28
CA ARG A 204 -22.28 -7.32 -0.87
C ARG A 204 -21.61 -8.69 -0.78
N LEU A 205 -20.74 -8.88 0.19
CA LEU A 205 -20.16 -10.18 0.49
C LEU A 205 -21.21 -11.06 1.17
N THR A 206 -21.36 -12.30 0.70
CA THR A 206 -21.98 -13.36 1.51
C THR A 206 -20.99 -13.86 2.57
N PRO A 207 -21.44 -14.55 3.64
CA PRO A 207 -20.53 -15.15 4.61
C PRO A 207 -19.47 -16.04 3.94
N HIS A 208 -19.90 -16.93 3.03
CA HIS A 208 -19.00 -17.79 2.28
C HIS A 208 -17.96 -17.02 1.44
N GLN A 209 -18.36 -15.91 0.79
CA GLN A 209 -17.42 -15.08 0.04
C GLN A 209 -16.43 -14.36 0.96
N LEU A 210 -16.86 -13.95 2.16
CA LEU A 210 -15.96 -13.38 3.16
C LEU A 210 -14.96 -14.42 3.66
N ASP A 211 -15.41 -15.63 4.00
CA ASP A 211 -14.52 -16.73 4.40
C ASP A 211 -13.44 -17.01 3.35
N LEU A 212 -13.87 -17.03 2.08
CA LEU A 212 -12.97 -17.20 0.94
C LEU A 212 -11.94 -16.08 0.87
N LEU A 213 -12.39 -14.83 1.02
CA LEU A 213 -11.51 -13.66 0.96
C LEU A 213 -10.54 -13.58 2.15
N LEU A 214 -11.00 -13.91 3.37
CA LEU A 214 -10.15 -13.98 4.56
C LEU A 214 -9.11 -15.10 4.45
N ARG A 215 -9.47 -16.24 3.85
CA ARG A 215 -8.52 -17.30 3.51
C ARG A 215 -7.46 -16.79 2.53
N ILE A 216 -7.85 -16.12 1.45
CA ILE A 216 -6.91 -15.52 0.49
C ILE A 216 -5.98 -14.53 1.21
N CYS A 217 -6.52 -13.68 2.09
CA CYS A 217 -5.73 -12.72 2.85
C CYS A 217 -4.65 -13.40 3.70
N ARG A 218 -5.00 -14.46 4.44
CA ARG A 218 -4.06 -15.23 5.27
C ARG A 218 -2.98 -15.91 4.42
N GLU A 219 -3.37 -16.58 3.33
CA GLU A 219 -2.42 -17.31 2.50
C GLU A 219 -1.46 -16.39 1.73
N GLU A 220 -1.97 -15.32 1.11
CA GLU A 220 -1.12 -14.35 0.40
C GLU A 220 -0.29 -13.51 1.39
N GLY A 221 -0.82 -13.21 2.58
CA GLY A 221 -0.07 -12.58 3.67
C GLY A 221 1.09 -13.44 4.16
N ALA A 222 0.85 -14.74 4.40
CA ALA A 222 1.91 -15.67 4.79
C ALA A 222 3.01 -15.79 3.72
N LEU A 223 2.64 -15.77 2.44
CA LEU A 223 3.60 -15.81 1.34
C LEU A 223 4.40 -14.51 1.20
N MET A 224 3.78 -13.36 1.48
CA MET A 224 4.48 -12.08 1.56
C MET A 224 5.53 -12.08 2.69
N GLN A 225 5.15 -12.57 3.88
CA GLN A 225 6.07 -12.70 5.02
C GLN A 225 7.22 -13.67 4.72
N ALA A 226 6.92 -14.86 4.20
CA ALA A 226 7.93 -15.84 3.82
C ALA A 226 8.83 -15.37 2.67
N GLY A 227 8.34 -14.44 1.84
CA GLY A 227 9.08 -13.84 0.73
C GLY A 227 10.19 -12.87 1.14
N GLY A 228 10.35 -12.60 2.44
CA GLY A 228 11.40 -11.72 2.96
C GLY A 228 11.25 -10.28 2.49
N LEU A 229 10.00 -9.79 2.38
CA LEU A 229 9.71 -8.40 2.08
C LEU A 229 10.31 -7.51 3.19
N GLN A 230 11.12 -6.53 2.82
CA GLN A 230 11.72 -5.62 3.78
C GLN A 230 10.74 -4.50 4.14
N PRO A 231 10.87 -3.88 5.33
CA PRO A 231 10.13 -2.67 5.66
C PRO A 231 10.28 -1.58 4.60
N LEU A 232 9.22 -0.81 4.39
CA LEU A 232 9.21 0.30 3.43
C LEU A 232 9.77 1.56 4.09
N GLU A 233 10.77 2.18 3.49
CA GLU A 233 11.26 3.47 3.97
C GLU A 233 10.24 4.57 3.67
N VAL A 234 9.69 5.16 4.72
CA VAL A 234 8.89 6.37 4.69
C VAL A 234 9.85 7.54 4.84
N ASN A 235 10.32 8.11 3.73
CA ASN A 235 11.28 9.21 3.70
C ASN A 235 10.71 10.54 3.19
N ARG A 236 9.40 10.56 2.94
CA ARG A 236 8.68 11.74 2.48
C ARG A 236 7.22 11.63 2.86
N ALA A 237 6.58 12.78 2.94
CA ALA A 237 5.13 12.90 2.98
C ALA A 237 4.67 13.79 1.82
N ALA A 238 3.50 13.49 1.27
CA ALA A 238 2.87 14.30 0.26
C ALA A 238 1.64 14.99 0.84
N LEU A 239 1.57 16.31 0.67
CA LEU A 239 0.34 17.07 0.86
C LEU A 239 -0.45 16.99 -0.45
N CYS A 240 -1.57 16.27 -0.43
CA CYS A 240 -2.41 16.07 -1.61
C CYS A 240 -3.74 16.82 -1.47
N ILE A 241 -4.14 17.49 -2.55
CA ILE A 241 -5.48 18.05 -2.74
C ILE A 241 -6.13 17.19 -3.82
N PHE A 242 -7.31 16.64 -3.55
CA PHE A 242 -7.94 15.62 -4.40
C PHE A 242 -9.41 15.88 -4.61
N GLU A 243 -9.96 15.30 -5.68
CA GLU A 243 -11.39 15.35 -6.05
C GLU A 243 -12.11 14.02 -5.82
N CYS A 244 -11.40 13.00 -5.31
CA CYS A 244 -11.96 11.72 -4.90
C CYS A 244 -11.12 11.04 -3.80
N ARG A 245 -11.76 10.24 -2.95
CA ARG A 245 -11.11 9.62 -1.77
C ARG A 245 -10.08 8.55 -2.12
N SER A 246 -10.13 7.96 -3.32
CA SER A 246 -9.11 7.02 -3.80
C SER A 246 -7.81 7.68 -4.25
N LEU A 247 -7.75 9.01 -4.32
CA LEU A 247 -6.64 9.81 -4.88
C LEU A 247 -6.34 9.53 -6.36
N GLU A 248 -7.26 8.91 -7.10
CA GLU A 248 -7.12 8.70 -8.54
C GLU A 248 -7.34 10.00 -9.35
N ARG A 249 -7.92 11.02 -8.72
CA ARG A 249 -8.07 12.38 -9.26
C ARG A 249 -7.48 13.40 -8.28
N LEU A 250 -6.25 13.80 -8.57
CA LEU A 250 -5.50 14.79 -7.80
C LEU A 250 -5.60 16.16 -8.46
N MET A 251 -5.83 17.19 -7.65
CA MET A 251 -5.69 18.59 -8.05
C MET A 251 -4.27 19.09 -7.84
N SER A 252 -3.62 18.63 -6.76
CA SER A 252 -2.26 19.00 -6.39
C SER A 252 -1.59 17.89 -5.59
N TRP A 253 -0.29 17.73 -5.80
CA TRP A 253 0.58 16.80 -5.09
C TRP A 253 1.91 17.51 -4.79
N ALA A 254 2.19 17.75 -3.51
CA ALA A 254 3.43 18.38 -3.08
C ALA A 254 4.16 17.45 -2.11
N GLU A 255 5.26 16.85 -2.57
CA GLU A 255 6.13 16.04 -1.72
C GLU A 255 7.08 16.90 -0.91
N VAL A 256 7.24 16.55 0.36
CA VAL A 256 8.20 17.15 1.27
C VAL A 256 9.01 16.00 1.88
N PRO A 257 10.35 16.00 1.72
CA PRO A 257 11.19 14.97 2.31
C PRO A 257 11.21 15.11 3.83
N PHE A 258 11.29 13.97 4.50
CA PHE A 258 11.64 13.88 5.91
C PHE A 258 13.13 14.16 6.12
N ALA A 259 13.53 14.29 7.39
CA ALA A 259 14.94 14.41 7.75
C ALA A 259 15.71 13.14 7.34
N PRO A 260 16.97 13.26 6.89
CA PRO A 260 17.74 12.13 6.36
C PRO A 260 18.13 11.07 7.42
N SER A 261 17.89 11.34 8.70
CA SER A 261 18.03 10.34 9.76
C SER A 261 16.90 9.32 9.68
N VAL A 262 17.25 8.04 9.72
CA VAL A 262 16.26 6.94 9.74
C VAL A 262 16.01 6.51 11.19
N ASP A 263 14.77 6.64 11.64
CA ASP A 263 14.23 6.03 12.85
C ASP A 263 13.87 4.56 12.55
N SER A 264 14.71 3.65 13.03
CA SER A 264 14.51 2.21 12.91
C SER A 264 13.83 1.59 14.13
N SER A 265 13.28 2.41 15.03
CA SER A 265 12.53 1.94 16.19
C SER A 265 11.28 1.17 15.75
N GLU A 266 10.94 0.09 16.46
CA GLU A 266 9.67 -0.59 16.27
C GLU A 266 8.49 0.33 16.66
N PRO A 267 7.28 0.12 16.11
CA PRO A 267 6.09 0.80 16.61
C PRO A 267 5.91 0.60 18.12
N GLU A 268 5.41 1.64 18.80
CA GLU A 268 5.13 1.57 20.23
C GLU A 268 4.14 0.44 20.57
N PRO A 269 4.21 -0.18 21.77
CA PRO A 269 3.32 -1.29 22.14
C PRO A 269 1.82 -0.97 22.00
N GLU A 270 1.43 0.29 22.22
CA GLU A 270 0.05 0.76 22.05
C GLU A 270 -0.40 0.76 20.58
N GLU A 271 0.51 1.05 19.64
CA GLU A 271 0.25 0.95 18.20
C GLU A 271 0.14 -0.52 17.76
N LEU A 272 1.07 -1.37 18.24
CA LEU A 272 1.06 -2.81 17.98
C LEU A 272 -0.25 -3.44 18.45
N GLY A 273 -0.61 -3.21 19.72
CA GLY A 273 -1.86 -3.73 20.30
C GLY A 273 -3.12 -3.19 19.60
N ARG A 274 -3.08 -1.97 19.04
CA ARG A 274 -4.19 -1.44 18.24
C ARG A 274 -4.34 -2.19 16.92
N VAL A 275 -3.24 -2.40 16.20
CA VAL A 275 -3.26 -3.14 14.93
C VAL A 275 -3.68 -4.58 15.16
N GLU A 276 -3.09 -5.26 16.15
CA GLU A 276 -3.47 -6.62 16.53
C GLU A 276 -4.95 -6.74 16.84
N LYS A 277 -5.50 -5.82 17.64
CA LYS A 277 -6.93 -5.80 17.95
C LYS A 277 -7.79 -5.68 16.69
N ILE A 278 -7.43 -4.79 15.76
CA ILE A 278 -8.18 -4.58 14.52
C ILE A 278 -8.13 -5.83 13.63
N LEU A 279 -6.97 -6.48 13.54
CA LEU A 279 -6.82 -7.69 12.74
C LEU A 279 -7.58 -8.87 13.36
N ALA A 280 -7.57 -8.99 14.68
CA ALA A 280 -8.31 -10.01 15.41
C ALA A 280 -9.84 -9.89 15.24
N GLU A 281 -10.36 -8.70 14.92
CA GLU A 281 -11.80 -8.54 14.62
C GLU A 281 -12.26 -9.49 13.50
N ALA A 282 -11.40 -9.81 12.53
CA ALA A 282 -11.78 -10.67 11.40
C ALA A 282 -11.99 -12.15 11.76
N ASP A 283 -11.55 -12.57 12.95
CA ASP A 283 -11.76 -13.93 13.44
C ASP A 283 -13.04 -14.05 14.29
N GLU A 284 -13.72 -12.93 14.58
CA GLU A 284 -14.98 -12.91 15.32
C GLU A 284 -16.14 -13.41 14.44
N GLU A 285 -17.02 -14.25 15.02
CA GLU A 285 -18.15 -14.85 14.29
C GLU A 285 -19.08 -13.79 13.66
N GLU A 286 -19.25 -12.65 14.33
CA GLU A 286 -20.10 -11.56 13.88
C GLU A 286 -19.40 -10.57 12.92
N TYR A 287 -18.12 -10.76 12.61
CA TYR A 287 -17.36 -9.83 11.76
C TYR A 287 -17.99 -9.63 10.38
N TRP A 288 -18.67 -10.67 9.87
CA TRP A 288 -19.32 -10.61 8.58
C TRP A 288 -20.37 -9.50 8.48
N PHE A 289 -21.02 -9.12 9.59
CA PHE A 289 -21.95 -7.99 9.60
C PHE A 289 -21.23 -6.66 9.32
N ALA A 290 -20.04 -6.47 9.88
CA ALA A 290 -19.22 -5.28 9.64
C ALA A 290 -18.66 -5.28 8.21
N ALA A 291 -18.14 -6.42 7.73
CA ALA A 291 -17.56 -6.55 6.40
C ALA A 291 -18.60 -6.49 5.26
N SER A 292 -19.81 -7.03 5.46
CA SER A 292 -20.86 -7.03 4.42
C SER A 292 -21.71 -5.75 4.37
N LYS A 293 -21.58 -4.87 5.38
CA LYS A 293 -22.35 -3.64 5.49
C LYS A 293 -22.25 -2.77 4.23
N ASP A 294 -23.34 -2.08 3.89
CA ASP A 294 -23.34 -1.05 2.86
C ASP A 294 -22.55 0.18 3.29
N GLY A 295 -21.90 0.83 2.32
CA GLY A 295 -21.10 2.02 2.53
C GLY A 295 -20.03 2.19 1.46
N ASN A 296 -18.77 1.96 1.83
CA ASN A 296 -17.51 2.17 1.10
C ASN A 296 -17.39 1.31 -0.18
N ARG A 297 -18.33 1.45 -1.11
CA ARG A 297 -18.28 0.91 -2.46
C ARG A 297 -17.43 1.80 -3.36
N VAL A 298 -17.18 1.35 -4.59
CA VAL A 298 -16.39 2.11 -5.56
C VAL A 298 -16.89 3.55 -5.75
N SER A 299 -18.20 3.78 -5.76
CA SER A 299 -18.81 5.13 -5.78
C SER A 299 -18.32 6.01 -4.63
N HIS A 300 -18.34 5.53 -3.38
CA HIS A 300 -17.84 6.27 -2.22
C HIS A 300 -16.42 6.82 -2.42
N TYR A 301 -15.56 6.03 -3.07
CA TYR A 301 -14.17 6.39 -3.31
C TYR A 301 -13.94 7.26 -4.55
N ARG A 302 -14.73 7.06 -5.61
CA ARG A 302 -14.52 7.69 -6.93
C ARG A 302 -15.53 8.80 -7.25
N GLU A 303 -16.57 9.01 -6.47
CA GLU A 303 -17.44 10.18 -6.59
C GLU A 303 -16.70 11.47 -6.23
N GLU A 304 -17.31 12.61 -6.59
CA GLU A 304 -16.75 13.93 -6.31
C GLU A 304 -16.66 14.16 -4.81
N HIS A 305 -15.44 14.36 -4.32
CA HIS A 305 -15.16 14.71 -2.95
C HIS A 305 -13.85 15.47 -2.86
N VAL A 306 -13.95 16.76 -2.57
CA VAL A 306 -12.78 17.61 -2.38
C VAL A 306 -12.25 17.43 -0.96
N GLY A 307 -10.98 17.08 -0.82
CA GLY A 307 -10.31 16.93 0.46
C GLY A 307 -8.82 17.25 0.39
N VAL A 308 -8.20 17.34 1.56
CA VAL A 308 -6.75 17.54 1.70
C VAL A 308 -6.22 16.54 2.72
N SER A 309 -5.19 15.80 2.34
CA SER A 309 -4.55 14.82 3.22
C SER A 309 -3.03 14.91 3.14
N LEU A 310 -2.39 14.63 4.26
CA LEU A 310 -0.98 14.25 4.33
C LEU A 310 -0.89 12.74 4.19
N VAL A 311 -0.18 12.26 3.17
CA VAL A 311 -0.09 10.84 2.81
C VAL A 311 1.34 10.41 2.55
N PHE A 312 1.58 9.11 2.64
CA PHE A 312 2.76 8.46 2.08
C PHE A 312 2.31 7.62 0.88
N GLY A 313 2.71 8.02 -0.33
CA GLY A 313 2.46 7.23 -1.53
C GLY A 313 3.34 5.99 -1.57
N LEU A 314 2.79 4.84 -1.98
CA LEU A 314 3.59 3.62 -2.08
C LEU A 314 4.68 3.80 -3.14
N PRO A 315 5.90 3.28 -2.90
CA PRO A 315 6.99 3.43 -3.86
C PRO A 315 6.64 2.72 -5.17
N LEU A 316 6.60 3.48 -6.28
CA LEU A 316 6.37 2.96 -7.63
C LEU A 316 7.68 2.65 -8.39
N VAL A 317 8.84 2.90 -7.75
CA VAL A 317 10.10 3.09 -8.46
C VAL A 317 10.64 1.78 -9.05
N ASP A 318 10.94 1.83 -10.34
CA ASP A 318 11.74 0.85 -11.07
C ASP A 318 13.18 0.85 -10.53
N GLY A 319 13.61 -0.28 -9.96
CA GLY A 319 14.99 -0.51 -9.51
C GLY A 319 15.15 -0.74 -8.01
N ASP A 320 14.14 -0.40 -7.19
CA ASP A 320 14.07 -0.92 -5.83
C ASP A 320 13.47 -2.33 -5.85
N ASN A 321 14.34 -3.33 -5.66
CA ASN A 321 13.94 -4.73 -5.59
C ASN A 321 12.86 -4.97 -4.52
N ASN A 322 12.83 -4.17 -3.46
CA ASN A 322 11.82 -4.31 -2.41
C ASN A 322 10.45 -3.80 -2.87
N ALA A 323 10.41 -2.63 -3.53
CA ALA A 323 9.18 -2.12 -4.14
C ALA A 323 8.61 -3.10 -5.17
N GLY A 324 9.45 -3.62 -6.08
CA GLY A 324 9.03 -4.62 -7.06
C GLY A 324 8.47 -5.90 -6.44
N ARG A 325 9.04 -6.36 -5.31
CA ARG A 325 8.49 -7.50 -4.54
C ARG A 325 7.15 -7.17 -3.93
N LEU A 326 6.98 -6.00 -3.30
CA LEU A 326 5.70 -5.57 -2.74
C LEU A 326 4.61 -5.58 -3.82
N TRP A 327 4.89 -4.98 -4.98
CA TRP A 327 3.96 -4.95 -6.10
C TRP A 327 3.61 -6.34 -6.61
N SER A 328 4.60 -7.25 -6.66
CA SER A 328 4.35 -8.65 -7.03
C SER A 328 3.35 -9.32 -6.09
N PHE A 329 3.43 -9.08 -4.77
CA PHE A 329 2.45 -9.59 -3.80
C PHE A 329 1.07 -8.92 -3.96
N ILE A 330 1.01 -7.59 -4.14
CA ILE A 330 -0.24 -6.87 -4.35
C ILE A 330 -0.95 -7.38 -5.61
N HIS A 331 -0.25 -7.48 -6.74
CA HIS A 331 -0.83 -7.97 -8.00
C HIS A 331 -1.29 -9.42 -7.88
N ARG A 332 -0.49 -10.27 -7.25
CA ARG A 332 -0.85 -11.67 -7.03
C ARG A 332 -2.12 -11.79 -6.17
N PHE A 333 -2.21 -11.02 -5.08
CA PHE A 333 -3.40 -10.95 -4.25
C PHE A 333 -4.63 -10.51 -5.06
N ARG A 334 -4.53 -9.41 -5.82
CA ARG A 334 -5.63 -8.91 -6.67
C ARG A 334 -6.08 -9.95 -7.69
N MET A 335 -5.14 -10.56 -8.41
CA MET A 335 -5.41 -11.63 -9.38
C MET A 335 -6.16 -12.80 -8.74
N ARG A 336 -5.73 -13.23 -7.56
CA ARG A 336 -6.35 -14.35 -6.87
C ARG A 336 -7.76 -14.02 -6.41
N VAL A 337 -7.99 -12.82 -5.90
CA VAL A 337 -9.33 -12.33 -5.58
C VAL A 337 -10.22 -12.26 -6.82
N ASP A 338 -9.73 -11.76 -7.95
CA ASP A 338 -10.52 -11.71 -9.19
C ASP A 338 -10.86 -13.10 -9.75
N LEU A 339 -9.96 -14.07 -9.56
CA LEU A 339 -10.20 -15.47 -9.95
C LEU A 339 -11.25 -16.15 -9.07
N GLU A 340 -11.16 -15.98 -7.75
CA GLU A 340 -12.03 -16.66 -6.78
C GLU A 340 -13.36 -15.90 -6.54
N LEU A 341 -13.40 -14.59 -6.78
CA LEU A 341 -14.55 -13.69 -6.58
C LEU A 341 -14.79 -12.78 -7.80
N PRO A 342 -15.12 -13.36 -8.97
CA PRO A 342 -15.15 -12.62 -10.23
C PRO A 342 -16.15 -11.46 -10.21
N GLY A 343 -15.66 -10.27 -10.57
CA GLY A 343 -16.47 -9.06 -10.69
C GLY A 343 -16.97 -8.48 -9.36
N MET A 344 -16.40 -8.91 -8.23
CA MET A 344 -16.75 -8.34 -6.91
C MET A 344 -16.07 -7.01 -6.65
N TYR A 345 -14.82 -6.86 -7.07
CA TYR A 345 -13.98 -5.72 -6.73
C TYR A 345 -13.72 -4.79 -7.92
N ASN A 346 -13.35 -3.56 -7.58
CA ASN A 346 -12.70 -2.61 -8.47
C ASN A 346 -11.45 -2.12 -7.74
N TRP A 347 -10.28 -2.41 -8.32
CA TRP A 347 -8.99 -2.04 -7.75
C TRP A 347 -8.69 -0.56 -8.03
N PHE A 348 -8.06 0.12 -7.08
CA PHE A 348 -7.58 1.48 -7.29
C PHE A 348 -6.30 1.47 -8.13
N ALA A 349 -6.08 2.55 -8.87
CA ALA A 349 -4.86 2.73 -9.67
C ALA A 349 -3.60 2.59 -8.79
N ASP A 350 -2.56 1.97 -9.33
CA ASP A 350 -1.32 1.72 -8.58
C ASP A 350 -0.69 3.03 -8.07
N CYS A 351 -0.73 4.07 -8.90
CA CYS A 351 -0.23 5.40 -8.55
C CYS A 351 -1.04 6.13 -7.48
N SER A 352 -2.23 5.64 -7.12
CA SER A 352 -3.08 6.24 -6.08
C SER A 352 -3.01 5.50 -4.75
N LEU A 353 -2.30 4.37 -4.68
CA LEU A 353 -2.12 3.62 -3.43
C LEU A 353 -1.25 4.41 -2.46
N HIS A 354 -1.78 4.60 -1.25
CA HIS A 354 -1.15 5.42 -0.23
C HIS A 354 -1.52 4.95 1.18
N VAL A 355 -0.69 5.32 2.14
CA VAL A 355 -0.99 5.31 3.57
C VAL A 355 -1.37 6.74 3.97
N THR A 356 -2.56 6.93 4.54
CA THR A 356 -2.94 8.24 5.08
C THR A 356 -2.17 8.49 6.38
N LEU A 357 -1.35 9.54 6.43
CA LEU A 357 -0.68 9.97 7.65
C LEU A 357 -1.60 10.84 8.49
N ARG A 358 -2.27 11.82 7.87
CA ARG A 358 -3.28 12.67 8.54
C ARG A 358 -4.22 13.34 7.54
N ALA A 359 -5.53 13.27 7.78
CA ALA A 359 -6.48 14.13 7.05
C ALA A 359 -6.34 15.58 7.53
N ILE A 360 -6.20 16.54 6.61
CA ILE A 360 -6.03 17.97 6.89
C ILE A 360 -7.37 18.71 6.72
N MET A 361 -8.13 18.35 5.68
CA MET A 361 -9.46 18.86 5.39
C MET A 361 -10.31 17.71 4.82
N GLY A 362 -11.58 17.62 5.22
CA GLY A 362 -12.48 16.55 4.77
C GLY A 362 -13.95 16.88 4.92
#